data_AF-A0A7J4LQ33-F1
#
_entry.id   AF-A0A7J4LQ33-F1
#
_cell.length_a   1.000
_cell.length_b   1.000
_cell.length_c   1.000
_cell.angle_alpha   90.00
_cell.angle_beta   90.00
_cell.angle_gamma   90.00
#
_symmetry.space_group_name_H-M   'P 1'
#
loop_
_entity.id
_entity.type
_entity.pdbx_description
1 polymer ?
#
loop_
_entity_poly.entity_id
_entity_poly.type
_entity_poly.pdbx_seq_one_letter_code
_entity_poly.pdbx_strand_id
1 'polypeptide(L)'
;MGKLAIIGGSGIQDDPQFHDAEWKRVDSQFVMEYYNGFGDGFVDCRVSNDLIFIPRHGRDTDDSVRYGPSRTQYAANLIAAKMLGATAVVAFSAVGSLRGEKIHVKDLVIPDTYNDQSGRDNNLFGIGFVVHHAGVPAFSKELCDLLSDVGRDLVGEGENRFH
;
A
#
# COMPACT_ATOMS: atom_id res chain seq x y z
N MET A 1 6.14 -19.77 -3.85
CA MET A 1 4.82 -19.12 -3.99
C MET A 1 5.01 -17.64 -3.68
N GLY A 2 4.38 -16.73 -4.41
CA GLY A 2 4.49 -15.28 -4.16
C GLY A 2 3.61 -14.86 -2.98
N LYS A 3 4.02 -13.83 -2.24
CA LYS A 3 3.23 -13.28 -1.11
C LYS A 3 2.38 -12.09 -1.56
N LEU A 4 1.27 -11.84 -0.87
CA LEU A 4 0.49 -10.61 -0.99
C LEU A 4 0.94 -9.62 0.10
N ALA A 5 1.37 -8.43 -0.30
CA ALA A 5 1.63 -7.35 0.63
C ALA A 5 0.41 -6.44 0.81
N ILE A 6 0.10 -6.10 2.05
CA ILE A 6 -0.96 -5.18 2.42
C ILE A 6 -0.31 -3.94 3.04
N ILE A 7 -0.51 -2.78 2.41
CA ILE A 7 0.01 -1.49 2.90
C ILE A 7 -1.16 -0.65 3.43
N GLY A 8 -1.24 -0.47 4.74
CA GLY A 8 -2.43 0.10 5.37
C GLY A 8 -2.18 0.83 6.69
N GLY A 9 -3.26 1.35 7.28
CA GLY A 9 -3.26 2.01 8.59
C GLY A 9 -3.54 1.06 9.76
N SER A 10 -3.67 1.64 10.95
CA SER A 10 -3.75 0.95 12.25
C SER A 10 -4.93 -0.01 12.42
N GLY A 11 -5.95 0.01 11.57
CA GLY A 11 -7.09 -0.93 11.68
C GLY A 11 -6.86 -2.29 11.00
N ILE A 12 -5.87 -2.42 10.12
CA ILE A 12 -5.62 -3.65 9.34
C ILE A 12 -4.63 -4.57 10.06
N GLN A 13 -3.74 -4.00 10.86
CA GLN A 13 -2.69 -4.74 11.57
C GLN A 13 -3.23 -5.70 12.64
N ASP A 14 -4.45 -5.44 13.10
CA ASP A 14 -5.17 -6.23 14.11
C ASP A 14 -6.01 -7.36 13.49
N ASP A 15 -5.91 -7.58 12.17
CA ASP A 15 -6.60 -8.68 11.50
C ASP A 15 -6.10 -10.04 12.03
N PRO A 16 -7.01 -11.00 12.33
CA PRO A 16 -6.64 -12.32 12.82
C PRO A 16 -5.65 -13.09 11.94
N GLN A 17 -5.61 -12.82 10.63
CA GLN A 17 -4.66 -13.43 9.70
C GLN A 17 -3.20 -13.03 9.98
N PHE A 18 -2.98 -11.96 10.75
CA PHE A 18 -1.66 -11.57 11.21
C PHE A 18 -1.35 -12.01 12.65
N HIS A 19 -2.24 -12.69 13.38
CA HIS A 19 -2.00 -13.03 14.79
C HIS A 19 -0.69 -13.80 15.02
N ASP A 20 -0.38 -14.77 14.18
CA ASP A 20 0.87 -15.55 14.24
C ASP A 20 2.02 -14.91 13.43
N ALA A 21 1.79 -13.72 12.85
CA ALA A 21 2.79 -13.03 12.04
C ALA A 21 3.78 -12.29 12.94
N GLU A 22 5.05 -12.59 12.76
CA GLU A 22 6.16 -11.95 13.47
C GLU A 22 6.48 -10.58 12.89
N TRP A 23 6.88 -9.65 13.76
CA TRP A 23 7.46 -8.39 13.32
C TRP A 23 8.88 -8.60 12.81
N LYS A 24 9.14 -8.16 11.58
CA LYS A 24 10.46 -8.13 10.95
C LYS A 24 10.79 -6.71 10.53
N ARG A 25 11.97 -6.24 10.94
CA ARG A 25 12.54 -5.00 10.41
C ARG A 25 13.35 -5.30 9.16
N VAL A 26 12.97 -4.70 8.04
CA VAL A 26 13.66 -4.82 6.76
C VAL A 26 14.54 -3.59 6.55
N ASP A 27 15.82 -3.85 6.31
CA ASP A 27 16.75 -2.83 5.86
C ASP A 27 16.59 -2.65 4.34
N SER A 28 16.06 -1.49 3.95
CA SER A 28 15.96 -1.06 2.56
C SER A 28 16.68 0.28 2.34
N GLN A 29 17.64 0.63 3.19
CA GLN A 29 18.30 1.94 3.19
C GLN A 29 18.98 2.28 1.87
N PHE A 30 19.43 1.27 1.13
CA PHE A 30 20.03 1.45 -0.19
C PHE A 30 19.12 2.24 -1.14
N VAL A 31 17.78 2.13 -1.02
CA VAL A 31 16.85 2.90 -1.87
C VAL A 31 16.99 4.40 -1.63
N MET A 32 17.33 4.81 -0.40
CA MET A 32 17.45 6.22 -0.01
C MET A 32 18.70 6.89 -0.59
N GLU A 33 19.68 6.12 -1.07
CA GLU A 33 20.85 6.65 -1.79
C GLU A 33 20.47 7.16 -3.19
N TYR A 34 19.44 6.55 -3.81
CA TYR A 34 18.98 6.88 -5.16
C TYR A 34 17.72 7.75 -5.14
N TYR A 35 16.87 7.53 -4.15
CA TYR A 35 15.56 8.17 -4.03
C TYR A 35 15.62 9.37 -3.09
N ASN A 36 15.39 10.57 -3.63
CA ASN A 36 15.33 11.82 -2.86
C ASN A 36 13.95 12.02 -2.21
N GLY A 37 13.58 11.11 -1.31
CA GLY A 37 12.35 11.20 -0.53
C GLY A 37 12.53 11.09 0.98
N PHE A 38 11.43 10.83 1.67
CA PHE A 38 11.38 10.78 3.13
C PHE A 38 11.52 9.35 3.67
N GLY A 39 12.03 9.22 4.89
CA GLY A 39 12.22 7.93 5.55
C GLY A 39 13.66 7.73 6.02
N ASP A 40 13.88 6.73 6.85
CA ASP A 40 15.23 6.24 7.17
C ASP A 40 15.59 4.97 6.39
N GLY A 41 14.65 4.43 5.60
CA GLY A 41 14.83 3.22 4.80
C GLY A 41 14.66 1.92 5.58
N PHE A 42 14.35 1.98 6.87
CA PHE A 42 13.99 0.80 7.66
C PHE A 42 12.48 0.64 7.74
N VAL A 43 11.98 -0.54 7.39
CA VAL A 43 10.55 -0.82 7.32
C VAL A 43 10.20 -1.98 8.25
N ASP A 44 9.35 -1.71 9.24
CA ASP A 44 8.78 -2.76 10.08
C ASP A 44 7.59 -3.41 9.36
N CYS A 45 7.60 -4.73 9.27
CA CYS A 45 6.58 -5.52 8.59
C CYS A 45 6.09 -6.65 9.50
N ARG A 46 4.79 -6.98 9.49
CA ARG A 46 4.33 -8.28 10.01
C ARG A 46 4.35 -9.29 8.88
N VAL A 47 4.99 -10.44 9.07
CA VAL A 47 5.18 -11.43 8.00
C VAL A 47 4.60 -12.77 8.42
N SER A 48 3.67 -13.27 7.62
CA SER A 48 3.14 -14.63 7.67
C SER A 48 3.64 -15.43 6.46
N ASN A 49 3.14 -16.66 6.26
CA ASN A 49 3.52 -17.51 5.13
C ASN A 49 3.19 -16.84 3.79
N ASP A 50 1.95 -16.39 3.61
CA ASP A 50 1.45 -15.85 2.34
C ASP A 50 1.16 -14.35 2.36
N LEU A 51 1.23 -13.72 3.54
CA LEU A 51 0.87 -12.31 3.75
C LEU A 51 2.03 -11.51 4.35
N ILE A 52 2.12 -10.25 3.93
CA ILE A 52 3.00 -9.23 4.50
C ILE A 52 2.14 -8.02 4.83
N PHE A 53 2.17 -7.53 6.07
CA PHE A 53 1.58 -6.25 6.42
C PHE A 53 2.67 -5.20 6.62
N ILE A 54 2.49 -4.02 6.01
CA ILE A 54 3.36 -2.86 6.17
C ILE A 54 2.50 -1.66 6.64
N PRO A 55 2.75 -1.10 7.83
CA PRO A 55 2.09 0.12 8.26
C PRO A 55 2.56 1.26 7.36
N ARG A 56 1.62 1.86 6.61
CA ARG A 56 1.92 2.92 5.63
C ARG A 56 2.76 4.03 6.25
N HIS A 57 2.38 4.46 7.45
CA HIS A 57 2.99 5.57 8.15
C HIS A 57 4.17 5.17 9.04
N GLY A 58 4.69 3.94 8.86
CA GLY A 58 5.68 3.37 9.77
C GLY A 58 5.13 3.21 11.19
N ARG A 59 5.99 2.68 12.04
CA ARG A 59 5.68 2.31 13.40
C ARG A 59 6.88 2.68 14.29
N ASP A 60 6.62 3.19 15.48
CA ASP A 60 7.63 3.37 16.51
C ASP A 60 7.59 2.21 17.53
N THR A 61 8.52 2.20 18.48
CA THR A 61 8.69 1.18 19.51
C THR A 61 7.46 0.93 20.39
N ASP A 62 6.55 1.90 20.50
CA ASP A 62 5.29 1.85 21.24
C ASP A 62 4.05 1.69 20.32
N ASP A 63 4.27 1.23 19.09
CA ASP A 63 3.27 1.12 18.03
C ASP A 63 2.67 2.46 17.54
N SER A 64 3.25 3.59 17.94
CA SER A 64 2.82 4.92 17.46
C SER A 64 3.20 5.18 16.00
N VAL A 65 2.49 6.12 15.39
CA VAL A 65 2.70 6.50 13.99
C VAL A 65 4.00 7.30 13.84
N ARG A 66 4.91 6.81 12.98
CA ARG A 66 6.23 7.40 12.79
C ARG A 66 6.27 8.54 11.76
N TYR A 67 5.50 8.45 10.69
CA TYR A 67 5.56 9.35 9.53
C TYR A 67 4.21 9.96 9.19
N GLY A 68 4.15 11.29 9.09
CA GLY A 68 2.97 11.98 8.56
C GLY A 68 2.67 11.61 7.10
N PRO A 69 1.44 11.85 6.60
CA PRO A 69 1.05 11.48 5.24
C PRO A 69 2.00 11.99 4.15
N SER A 70 2.42 13.25 4.22
CA SER A 70 3.35 13.87 3.26
C SER A 70 4.79 13.38 3.35
N ARG A 71 5.14 12.62 4.38
CA ARG A 71 6.52 12.15 4.67
C ARG A 71 6.63 10.63 4.77
N THR A 72 5.66 9.91 4.21
CA THR A 72 5.70 8.45 4.16
C THR A 72 6.82 7.94 3.24
N GLN A 73 7.54 6.91 3.68
CA GLN A 73 8.63 6.26 2.96
C GLN A 73 8.16 5.24 1.92
N TYR A 74 7.35 5.67 0.95
CA TYR A 74 6.67 4.75 0.03
C TYR A 74 7.63 3.88 -0.80
N ALA A 75 8.80 4.41 -1.19
CA ALA A 75 9.82 3.67 -1.91
C ALA A 75 10.38 2.51 -1.06
N ALA A 76 10.79 2.82 0.17
CA ALA A 76 11.26 1.84 1.14
C ALA A 76 10.18 0.77 1.41
N ASN A 77 8.91 1.17 1.58
CA ASN A 77 7.81 0.24 1.78
C ASN A 77 7.66 -0.77 0.62
N LEU A 78 7.69 -0.29 -0.64
CA LEU A 78 7.58 -1.16 -1.82
C LEU A 78 8.80 -2.07 -2.00
N ILE A 79 9.99 -1.55 -1.75
CA ILE A 79 11.24 -2.33 -1.82
C ILE A 79 11.27 -3.40 -0.72
N ALA A 80 10.88 -3.06 0.51
CA ALA A 80 10.78 -4.01 1.61
C ALA A 80 9.78 -5.14 1.28
N ALA A 81 8.60 -4.80 0.73
CA ALA A 81 7.64 -5.80 0.26
C ALA A 81 8.28 -6.73 -0.79
N LYS A 82 8.98 -6.16 -1.77
CA LYS A 82 9.67 -6.93 -2.82
C LYS A 82 10.73 -7.86 -2.25
N MET A 83 11.56 -7.40 -1.31
CA MET A 83 12.60 -8.18 -0.64
C MET A 83 12.01 -9.34 0.19
N LEU A 84 10.81 -9.17 0.73
CA LEU A 84 10.08 -10.22 1.45
C LEU A 84 9.34 -11.20 0.52
N GLY A 85 9.45 -11.04 -0.80
CA GLY A 85 8.87 -11.94 -1.79
C GLY A 85 7.44 -11.58 -2.22
N ALA A 86 6.99 -10.34 -1.98
CA ALA A 86 5.70 -9.89 -2.48
C ALA A 86 5.66 -9.90 -4.02
N THR A 87 4.58 -10.44 -4.58
CA THR A 87 4.29 -10.41 -6.02
C THR A 87 3.11 -9.52 -6.35
N ALA A 88 2.28 -9.21 -5.36
CA ALA A 88 1.17 -8.27 -5.45
C ALA A 88 1.14 -7.37 -4.21
N VAL A 89 0.62 -6.16 -4.39
CA VAL A 89 0.44 -5.18 -3.31
C VAL A 89 -1.00 -4.68 -3.36
N VAL A 90 -1.70 -4.73 -2.22
CA VAL A 90 -2.99 -4.07 -2.00
C VAL A 90 -2.79 -2.97 -0.97
N ALA A 91 -3.10 -1.73 -1.34
CA ALA A 91 -2.90 -0.57 -0.49
C ALA A 91 -4.25 0.04 -0.09
N PHE A 92 -4.46 0.22 1.23
CA PHE A 92 -5.71 0.76 1.77
C PHE A 92 -5.57 2.24 2.13
N SER A 93 -6.47 3.07 1.62
CA SER A 93 -6.49 4.51 1.86
C SER A 93 -7.87 4.96 2.31
N ALA A 94 -7.93 5.76 3.37
CA ALA A 94 -9.13 6.55 3.67
C ALA A 94 -9.16 7.76 2.71
N VAL A 95 -10.28 7.94 2.01
CA VAL A 95 -10.47 9.00 1.01
C VAL A 95 -11.81 9.70 1.21
N GLY A 96 -11.92 10.93 0.71
CA GLY A 96 -13.18 11.67 0.63
C GLY A 96 -13.81 11.51 -0.75
N SER A 97 -15.12 11.29 -0.80
CA SER A 97 -15.87 11.24 -2.06
C SER A 97 -16.01 12.63 -2.68
N LEU A 98 -15.73 12.72 -3.98
CA LEU A 98 -16.06 13.89 -4.81
C LEU A 98 -17.38 13.70 -5.58
N ARG A 99 -18.06 12.56 -5.38
CA ARG A 99 -19.33 12.18 -5.99
C ARG A 99 -20.32 11.83 -4.88
N GLY A 100 -20.58 12.80 -4.00
CA GLY A 100 -21.29 12.58 -2.73
C GLY A 100 -22.70 11.99 -2.88
N GLU A 101 -23.28 12.08 -4.08
CA GLU A 101 -24.57 11.48 -4.44
C GLU A 101 -24.50 10.01 -4.88
N LYS A 102 -23.30 9.47 -5.14
CA LYS A 102 -23.09 8.08 -5.59
C LYS A 102 -22.25 7.27 -4.64
N ILE A 103 -21.19 7.87 -4.10
CA ILE A 103 -20.23 7.20 -3.22
C ILE A 103 -20.32 7.87 -1.85
N HIS A 104 -20.76 7.09 -0.87
CA HIS A 104 -21.08 7.54 0.47
C HIS A 104 -19.96 7.15 1.47
N VAL A 105 -20.04 7.71 2.67
CA VAL A 105 -19.12 7.34 3.76
C VAL A 105 -19.32 5.86 4.12
N LYS A 106 -18.21 5.12 4.25
CA LYS A 106 -18.13 3.65 4.42
C LYS A 106 -18.40 2.83 3.16
N ASP A 107 -18.46 3.46 2.00
CA ASP A 107 -18.34 2.74 0.74
C ASP A 107 -16.88 2.42 0.44
N LEU A 108 -16.64 1.29 -0.22
CA LEU A 108 -15.34 0.89 -0.75
C LEU A 108 -15.27 1.21 -2.24
N VAL A 109 -14.09 1.60 -2.70
CA VAL A 109 -13.84 1.93 -4.10
C VAL A 109 -12.58 1.22 -4.56
N ILE A 110 -12.63 0.52 -5.70
CA ILE A 110 -11.46 0.03 -6.41
C ILE A 110 -11.16 1.00 -7.55
N PRO A 111 -10.18 1.91 -7.40
CA PRO A 111 -9.86 2.85 -8.47
C PRO A 111 -9.21 2.13 -9.66
N ASP A 112 -9.49 2.63 -10.87
CA ASP A 112 -8.88 2.21 -12.12
C ASP A 112 -7.74 3.15 -12.57
N THR A 113 -7.73 4.38 -12.06
CA THR A 113 -6.73 5.41 -12.34
C THR A 113 -6.56 6.40 -11.18
N TYR A 114 -5.62 7.33 -11.32
CA TYR A 114 -5.41 8.43 -10.37
C TYR A 114 -4.93 9.70 -11.09
N ASN A 115 -5.07 10.84 -10.41
CA ASN A 115 -4.41 12.09 -10.77
C ASN A 115 -3.39 12.45 -9.67
N ASP A 116 -2.10 12.49 -10.00
CA ASP A 116 -1.05 12.78 -9.02
C ASP A 116 -0.87 14.28 -8.83
N GLN A 117 -1.21 14.75 -7.63
CA GLN A 117 -0.99 16.12 -7.16
C GLN A 117 -0.10 16.14 -5.91
N SER A 118 0.67 15.08 -5.68
CA SER A 118 1.45 14.92 -4.45
C SER A 118 2.64 15.87 -4.34
N GLY A 119 3.18 16.31 -5.48
CA GLY A 119 4.40 17.13 -5.54
C GLY A 119 5.65 16.41 -5.02
N ARG A 120 5.60 15.09 -4.85
CA ARG A 120 6.72 14.29 -4.38
C ARG A 120 7.65 13.97 -5.53
N ASP A 121 8.95 13.88 -5.23
CA ASP A 121 9.87 13.23 -6.16
C ASP A 121 9.38 11.79 -6.38
N ASN A 122 9.21 11.40 -7.64
CA ASN A 122 8.77 10.08 -8.10
C ASN A 122 9.88 9.32 -8.86
N ASN A 123 11.10 9.86 -8.91
CA ASN A 123 12.25 9.19 -9.50
C ASN A 123 12.92 8.26 -8.47
N LEU A 124 12.52 6.98 -8.48
CA LEU A 124 13.13 5.95 -7.62
C LEU A 124 14.55 5.54 -8.03
N PHE A 125 14.98 5.88 -9.25
CA PHE A 125 16.23 5.39 -9.83
C PHE A 125 17.38 6.39 -9.70
N GLY A 126 17.09 7.61 -9.23
CA GLY A 126 18.10 8.63 -8.96
C GLY A 126 18.89 9.05 -10.20
N ILE A 127 20.18 9.30 -9.98
CA ILE A 127 21.13 9.74 -11.01
C ILE A 127 21.82 8.52 -11.62
N GLY A 128 21.94 8.49 -12.96
CA GLY A 128 22.68 7.45 -13.68
C GLY A 128 21.82 6.37 -14.32
N PHE A 129 20.52 6.31 -13.99
CA PHE A 129 19.55 5.42 -14.63
C PHE A 129 18.32 6.23 -15.07
N VAL A 130 17.87 5.99 -16.30
CA VAL A 130 16.67 6.62 -16.85
C VAL A 130 15.65 5.53 -17.12
N VAL A 131 14.48 5.64 -16.48
CA VAL A 131 13.36 4.72 -16.67
C VAL A 131 12.11 5.50 -17.02
N HIS A 132 11.56 5.23 -18.20
CA HIS A 132 10.24 5.69 -18.58
C HIS A 132 9.24 4.57 -18.35
N HIS A 133 8.38 4.73 -17.35
CA HIS A 133 7.26 3.82 -17.14
C HIS A 133 5.99 4.44 -17.74
N ALA A 134 5.15 3.60 -18.35
CA ALA A 134 3.80 4.03 -18.69
C ALA A 134 2.99 4.10 -17.39
N GLY A 135 2.43 5.27 -17.07
CA GLY A 135 1.54 5.43 -15.92
C GLY A 135 0.14 4.82 -16.11
N VAL A 136 -0.13 4.24 -17.27
CA VAL A 136 -1.41 3.63 -17.63
C VAL A 136 -1.16 2.26 -18.30
N PRO A 137 -1.87 1.19 -17.87
CA PRO A 137 -2.81 1.16 -16.76
C PRO A 137 -2.11 1.40 -15.41
N ALA A 138 -2.76 2.17 -14.54
CA ALA A 138 -2.18 2.60 -13.27
C ALA A 138 -2.19 1.48 -12.21
N PHE A 139 -3.13 0.54 -12.35
CA PHE A 139 -3.32 -0.62 -11.49
C PHE A 139 -3.38 -1.90 -12.32
N SER A 140 -3.11 -3.04 -11.69
CA SER A 140 -3.27 -4.35 -12.33
C SER A 140 -4.75 -4.66 -12.52
N LYS A 141 -5.19 -4.80 -13.77
CA LYS A 141 -6.58 -5.15 -14.09
C LYS A 141 -7.00 -6.46 -13.42
N GLU A 142 -6.13 -7.47 -13.45
CA GLU A 142 -6.39 -8.79 -12.84
C GLU A 142 -6.65 -8.66 -11.33
N LEU A 143 -5.85 -7.85 -10.63
CA LEU A 143 -6.02 -7.64 -9.20
C LEU A 143 -7.28 -6.81 -8.90
N CYS A 144 -7.58 -5.79 -9.71
CA CYS A 144 -8.82 -4.99 -9.58
C CYS A 144 -10.07 -5.84 -9.80
N ASP A 145 -10.09 -6.71 -10.82
CA ASP A 145 -11.20 -7.61 -11.11
C ASP A 145 -11.40 -8.56 -9.92
N LEU A 146 -10.33 -9.22 -9.44
CA LEU A 146 -10.38 -10.13 -8.29
C LEU A 146 -10.93 -9.45 -7.03
N LEU A 147 -10.43 -8.25 -6.70
CA LEU A 147 -10.91 -7.49 -5.54
C LEU A 147 -12.37 -7.07 -5.71
N SER A 148 -12.80 -6.77 -6.93
CA SER A 148 -14.19 -6.40 -7.21
C SER A 148 -15.14 -7.57 -7.02
N ASP A 149 -14.75 -8.76 -7.47
CA ASP A 149 -15.57 -9.96 -7.32
C ASP A 149 -15.69 -10.34 -5.83
N VAL A 150 -14.57 -10.40 -5.10
CA VAL A 150 -14.57 -10.64 -3.65
C VAL A 150 -15.36 -9.58 -2.90
N GLY A 151 -15.23 -8.31 -3.29
CA GLY A 151 -15.93 -7.20 -2.66
C GLY A 151 -17.46 -7.28 -2.81
N ARG A 152 -17.94 -7.63 -4.01
CA ARG A 152 -19.38 -7.83 -4.27
C ARG A 152 -19.95 -9.00 -3.49
N ASP A 153 -19.21 -10.11 -3.43
CA ASP A 153 -19.62 -11.29 -2.67
C ASP A 153 -19.78 -10.99 -1.17
N LEU A 154 -18.89 -10.16 -0.60
CA LEU A 154 -18.90 -9.81 0.83
C LEU A 154 -20.01 -8.81 1.21
N VAL A 155 -20.33 -7.86 0.33
CA VAL A 155 -21.34 -6.82 0.60
C VAL A 155 -22.77 -7.32 0.30
N GLY A 156 -22.90 -8.39 -0.50
CA GLY A 156 -24.18 -8.97 -0.90
C GLY A 156 -24.84 -8.21 -2.06
N GLU A 157 -25.59 -8.93 -2.90
CA GLU A 157 -26.33 -8.32 -4.01
C GLU A 157 -27.39 -7.33 -3.48
N GLY A 158 -27.21 -6.03 -3.74
CA GLY A 158 -28.20 -4.97 -3.47
C GLY A 158 -27.74 -3.84 -2.55
N GLU A 159 -26.65 -4.00 -1.80
CA GLU A 159 -26.02 -2.89 -1.07
C GLU A 159 -25.02 -2.17 -1.99
N ASN A 160 -25.39 -0.99 -2.45
CA ASN A 160 -24.63 -0.18 -3.42
C ASN A 160 -23.42 0.52 -2.76
N ARG A 161 -22.59 -0.26 -2.06
CA ARG A 161 -21.51 0.21 -1.16
C ARG A 161 -20.11 -0.17 -1.64
N PHE A 162 -20.01 -0.83 -2.79
CA PHE A 162 -18.76 -1.21 -3.43
C PHE A 162 -18.74 -0.70 -4.87
N HIS A 163 -17.75 0.13 -5.21
CA HIS A 163 -17.67 0.86 -6.48
C HIS A 163 -16.38 0.59 -7.24
#